data_AF-A0A1G3AIE3-F1
#
_entry.id   AF-A0A1G3AIE3-F1
#
_cell.length_a   1.000
_cell.length_b   1.000
_cell.length_c   1.000
_cell.angle_alpha   90.00
_cell.angle_beta   90.00
_cell.angle_gamma   90.00
#
_symmetry.space_group_name_H-M   'P 1'
#
loop_
_entity.id
_entity.type
_entity.pdbx_description
1 polymer ?
#
loop_
_entity_poly.entity_id
_entity_poly.type
_entity_poly.pdbx_seq_one_letter_code
_entity_poly.pdbx_strand_id
1 'polypeptide(L)'
;MSSPGLRSNSISQILEILSRFWFKYSRTYDIEKAHLEAIKEVSQSWNIGEQTIRDLNWRRMGFDSIQEFRSLLEKWVKGDPKPLTDAMLRHTSSQYHQEISKFFNQEKFAEIKKSPGRSIPQEKFDTRGAVTMDETFSFQLQPEIAKKLKVLALVAEISPADWLVNVLPEVIEKQYAAWLAKQT
;
A
#
# COMPACT_ATOMS: atom_id res chain seq x y z
N MET A 1 29.83 21.23 -14.72
CA MET A 1 28.57 21.77 -15.29
C MET A 1 27.59 20.61 -15.43
N SER A 2 26.54 20.56 -14.61
CA SER A 2 25.61 19.40 -14.57
C SER A 2 24.36 19.72 -15.37
N SER A 3 24.09 18.93 -16.41
CA SER A 3 22.98 19.11 -17.37
C SER A 3 21.60 19.15 -16.67
N PRO A 4 20.79 20.20 -16.88
CA PRO A 4 19.47 20.38 -16.25
C PRO A 4 18.44 19.27 -16.57
N GLY A 5 18.53 18.64 -17.75
CA GLY A 5 17.51 17.69 -18.26
C GLY A 5 17.49 16.30 -17.62
N LEU A 6 18.54 15.89 -16.90
CA LEU A 6 18.58 14.59 -16.22
C LEU A 6 17.85 14.60 -14.86
N ARG A 7 17.64 15.78 -14.28
CA ARG A 7 17.03 15.95 -12.95
C ARG A 7 15.51 16.04 -12.99
N SER A 8 14.92 16.64 -14.03
CA SER A 8 13.45 16.73 -14.20
C SER A 8 12.82 15.35 -14.33
N ASN A 9 13.43 14.47 -15.14
CA ASN A 9 12.92 13.12 -15.36
C ASN A 9 12.99 12.25 -14.09
N SER A 10 13.91 12.55 -13.18
CA SER A 10 14.06 11.75 -11.95
C SER A 10 12.92 11.95 -10.98
N ILE A 11 12.41 13.18 -10.85
CA ILE A 11 11.29 13.47 -9.95
C ILE A 11 10.02 12.82 -10.46
N SER A 12 9.72 12.96 -11.75
CA SER A 12 8.56 12.32 -12.35
C SER A 12 8.64 10.79 -12.21
N GLN A 13 9.82 10.19 -12.39
CA GLN A 13 10.03 8.76 -12.14
C GLN A 13 9.77 8.38 -10.68
N ILE A 14 10.28 9.15 -9.70
CA ILE A 14 10.07 8.89 -8.27
C ILE A 14 8.58 8.98 -7.92
N LEU A 15 7.89 10.05 -8.34
CA LEU A 15 6.47 10.24 -8.09
C LEU A 15 5.63 9.14 -8.74
N GLU A 16 6.02 8.67 -9.92
CA GLU A 16 5.38 7.53 -10.56
C GLU A 16 5.60 6.23 -9.77
N ILE A 17 6.82 5.99 -9.28
CA ILE A 17 7.10 4.83 -8.40
C ILE A 17 6.23 4.91 -7.15
N LEU A 18 6.13 6.06 -6.49
CA LEU A 18 5.28 6.25 -5.32
C LEU A 18 3.80 6.00 -5.64
N SER A 19 3.32 6.46 -6.80
CA SER A 19 1.95 6.20 -7.24
C SER A 19 1.70 4.71 -7.45
N ARG A 20 2.56 4.02 -8.20
CA ARG A 20 2.43 2.58 -8.47
C ARG A 20 2.60 1.75 -7.20
N PHE A 21 3.52 2.15 -6.32
CA PHE A 21 3.71 1.55 -5.01
C PHE A 21 2.41 1.61 -4.19
N TRP A 22 1.76 2.77 -4.08
CA TRP A 22 0.51 2.90 -3.34
C TRP A 22 -0.57 1.94 -3.85
N PHE A 23 -0.80 1.90 -5.18
CA PHE A 23 -1.79 1.01 -5.79
C PHE A 23 -1.50 -0.47 -5.58
N LYS A 24 -0.23 -0.84 -5.44
CA LYS A 24 0.19 -2.22 -5.20
C LYS A 24 0.10 -2.57 -3.72
N TYR A 25 0.61 -1.69 -2.85
CA TYR A 25 0.55 -1.87 -1.41
C TYR A 25 -0.90 -2.00 -0.93
N SER A 26 -1.82 -1.20 -1.48
CA SER A 26 -3.25 -1.30 -1.16
C SER A 26 -3.89 -2.64 -1.56
N ARG A 27 -3.18 -3.49 -2.34
CA ARG A 27 -3.61 -4.82 -2.76
C ARG A 27 -2.85 -5.95 -2.07
N THR A 28 -1.56 -5.77 -1.84
CA THR A 28 -0.67 -6.83 -1.31
C THR A 28 -0.38 -6.70 0.17
N TYR A 29 -0.48 -5.49 0.75
CA TYR A 29 -0.01 -5.13 2.09
C TYR A 29 1.46 -5.47 2.38
N ASP A 30 2.22 -5.81 1.35
CA ASP A 30 3.65 -6.14 1.40
C ASP A 30 4.46 -4.98 0.79
N ILE A 31 5.19 -4.28 1.66
CA ILE A 31 5.97 -3.08 1.30
C ILE A 31 7.11 -3.45 0.35
N GLU A 32 7.80 -4.56 0.59
CA GLU A 32 8.93 -4.98 -0.22
C GLU A 32 8.45 -5.37 -1.61
N LYS A 33 7.45 -6.24 -1.69
CA LYS A 33 6.90 -6.69 -2.96
C LYS A 33 6.30 -5.54 -3.76
N ALA A 34 5.49 -4.68 -3.12
CA ALA A 34 4.89 -3.52 -3.78
C ALA A 34 5.95 -2.55 -4.33
N HIS A 35 7.03 -2.32 -3.58
CA HIS A 35 8.10 -1.44 -3.99
C HIS A 35 8.92 -2.02 -5.15
N LEU A 36 9.29 -3.31 -5.09
CA LEU A 36 10.04 -3.98 -6.16
C LEU A 36 9.25 -4.03 -7.46
N GLU A 37 7.96 -4.36 -7.38
CA GLU A 37 7.09 -4.37 -8.56
C GLU A 37 6.88 -2.97 -9.15
N ALA A 38 6.74 -1.93 -8.30
CA ALA A 38 6.63 -0.55 -8.76
C ALA A 38 7.88 -0.10 -9.53
N ILE A 39 9.07 -0.47 -9.03
CA ILE A 39 10.34 -0.20 -9.71
C ILE A 39 10.41 -0.89 -11.08
N LYS A 40 10.06 -2.18 -11.13
CA LYS A 40 10.07 -2.96 -12.37
C LYS A 40 9.15 -2.35 -13.43
N GLU A 41 7.98 -1.91 -13.01
CA GLU A 41 6.99 -1.29 -13.89
C GLU A 41 7.41 0.08 -14.43
N VAL A 42 8.02 0.93 -13.61
CA VAL A 42 8.56 2.23 -14.05
C VAL A 42 9.78 2.01 -14.96
N SER A 43 10.65 1.06 -14.64
CA SER A 43 11.77 0.64 -15.50
C SER A 43 11.29 0.28 -16.91
N GLN A 44 10.24 -0.52 -17.02
CA GLN A 44 9.63 -0.88 -18.31
C GLN A 44 9.01 0.33 -19.02
N SER A 45 8.30 1.18 -18.28
CA SER A 45 7.55 2.31 -18.86
C SER A 45 8.46 3.42 -19.39
N TRP A 46 9.62 3.59 -18.76
CA TRP A 46 10.63 4.58 -19.16
C TRP A 46 11.74 4.00 -20.03
N ASN A 47 11.72 2.69 -20.29
CA ASN A 47 12.79 1.96 -20.99
C ASN A 47 14.18 2.22 -20.37
N ILE A 48 14.26 2.15 -19.05
CA ILE A 48 15.49 2.37 -18.25
C ILE A 48 15.74 1.10 -17.42
N GLY A 49 16.99 0.69 -17.23
CA GLY A 49 17.31 -0.49 -16.41
C GLY A 49 16.83 -0.38 -14.96
N GLU A 50 16.32 -1.48 -14.40
CA GLU A 50 15.82 -1.52 -13.01
C GLU A 50 16.87 -1.05 -11.99
N GLN A 51 18.14 -1.43 -12.21
CA GLN A 51 19.24 -1.01 -11.34
C GLN A 51 19.42 0.51 -11.37
N THR A 52 19.29 1.11 -12.54
CA THR A 52 19.31 2.57 -12.70
C THR A 52 18.14 3.18 -11.94
N ILE A 53 16.90 2.69 -12.10
CA ILE A 53 15.75 3.19 -11.33
C ILE A 53 15.95 3.04 -9.81
N ARG A 54 16.49 1.92 -9.34
CA ARG A 54 16.84 1.72 -7.92
C ARG A 54 17.83 2.78 -7.44
N ASP A 55 18.94 2.94 -8.16
CA ASP A 55 19.97 3.91 -7.82
C ASP A 55 19.47 5.36 -7.95
N LEU A 56 18.53 5.61 -8.85
CA LEU A 56 17.87 6.91 -9.04
C LEU A 56 16.94 7.26 -7.87
N ASN A 57 16.25 6.27 -7.29
CA ASN A 57 15.18 6.52 -6.33
C ASN A 57 15.73 6.85 -4.93
N TRP A 58 16.62 6.01 -4.37
CA TRP A 58 17.08 6.24 -2.99
C TRP A 58 18.39 7.05 -2.90
N ARG A 59 19.40 6.81 -3.75
CA ARG A 59 20.66 7.58 -3.68
C ARG A 59 20.50 9.04 -4.05
N ARG A 60 19.65 9.37 -5.03
CA ARG A 60 19.42 10.78 -5.41
C ARG A 60 18.57 11.53 -4.38
N MET A 61 17.78 10.80 -3.60
CA MET A 61 17.09 11.34 -2.44
C MET A 61 17.98 11.35 -1.17
N GLY A 62 19.29 11.10 -1.31
CA GLY A 62 20.25 11.24 -0.23
C GLY A 62 20.09 10.23 0.91
N PHE A 63 19.39 9.12 0.68
CA PHE A 63 19.28 8.05 1.66
C PHE A 63 20.53 7.18 1.64
N ASP A 64 20.96 6.76 2.83
CA ASP A 64 22.14 5.92 3.01
C ASP A 64 21.89 4.48 2.55
N SER A 65 20.61 4.07 2.55
CA SER A 65 20.21 2.71 2.18
C SER A 65 18.81 2.63 1.61
N ILE A 66 18.54 1.54 0.89
CA ILE A 66 17.18 1.20 0.44
C ILE A 66 16.24 0.90 1.62
N GLN A 67 16.76 0.43 2.74
CA GLN A 67 16.01 0.16 3.97
C GLN A 67 15.48 1.46 4.58
N GLU A 68 16.28 2.52 4.58
CA GLU A 68 15.85 3.84 5.04
C GLU A 68 14.68 4.36 4.20
N PHE A 69 14.79 4.25 2.87
CA PHE A 69 13.70 4.62 1.99
C PHE A 69 12.44 3.78 2.22
N ARG A 70 12.59 2.46 2.41
CA ARG A 70 11.46 1.56 2.74
C ARG A 70 10.80 1.94 4.08
N SER A 71 11.55 2.38 5.08
CA SER A 71 10.99 2.86 6.34
C SER A 71 10.15 4.13 6.17
N LEU A 72 10.54 5.02 5.24
CA LEU A 72 9.74 6.19 4.91
C LEU A 72 8.46 5.83 4.15
N LEU A 73 8.54 4.86 3.22
CA LEU A 73 7.34 4.31 2.57
C LEU A 73 6.39 3.67 3.59
N GLU A 74 6.93 2.94 4.57
CA GLU A 74 6.18 2.34 5.67
C GLU A 74 5.45 3.41 6.50
N LYS A 75 6.13 4.48 6.91
CA LYS A 75 5.51 5.59 7.64
C LYS A 75 4.43 6.27 6.80
N TRP A 76 4.69 6.45 5.51
CA TRP A 76 3.73 7.04 4.58
C TRP A 76 2.45 6.23 4.51
N VAL A 77 2.51 4.91 4.26
CA VAL A 77 1.30 4.09 4.16
C VAL A 77 0.56 3.91 5.50
N LYS A 78 1.25 4.12 6.62
CA LYS A 78 0.67 4.14 7.98
C LYS A 78 -0.04 5.44 8.35
N GLY A 79 -0.03 6.44 7.48
CA GLY A 79 -0.73 7.70 7.71
C GLY A 79 0.17 8.90 8.01
N ASP A 80 1.48 8.72 8.03
CA ASP A 80 2.44 9.82 8.23
C ASP A 80 3.23 10.11 6.95
N PRO A 81 2.69 10.97 6.05
CA PRO A 81 3.39 11.36 4.82
C PRO A 81 4.53 12.35 5.06
N LYS A 82 4.62 13.01 6.23
CA LYS A 82 5.57 14.12 6.45
C LYS A 82 7.03 13.68 6.30
N PRO A 83 7.50 12.58 6.92
CA PRO A 83 8.90 12.17 6.80
C PRO A 83 9.35 11.94 5.35
N LEU A 84 8.49 11.32 4.54
CA LEU A 84 8.78 11.08 3.12
C LEU A 84 8.74 12.39 2.33
N THR A 85 7.73 13.23 2.58
CA THR A 85 7.59 14.54 1.92
C THR A 85 8.78 15.44 2.22
N ASP A 86 9.18 15.56 3.48
CA ASP A 86 10.31 16.39 3.93
C ASP A 86 11.64 15.88 3.36
N ALA A 87 11.83 14.55 3.31
CA ALA A 87 12.99 13.97 2.64
C ALA A 87 13.01 14.35 1.15
N MET A 88 11.89 14.19 0.45
CA MET A 88 11.79 14.60 -0.96
C MET A 88 12.07 16.10 -1.13
N LEU A 89 11.51 16.98 -0.31
CA LEU A 89 11.73 18.42 -0.43
C LEU A 89 13.18 18.83 -0.13
N ARG A 90 13.84 18.20 0.85
CA ARG A 90 15.24 18.48 1.20
C ARG A 90 16.23 18.10 0.10
N HIS A 91 15.98 17.01 -0.61
CA HIS A 91 16.89 16.48 -1.63
C HIS A 91 16.56 16.92 -3.05
N THR A 92 15.55 17.78 -3.22
CA THR A 92 15.09 18.24 -4.53
C THR A 92 15.12 19.76 -4.62
N SER A 93 15.40 20.27 -5.82
CA SER A 93 15.42 21.71 -6.07
C SER A 93 14.02 22.30 -5.86
N SER A 94 13.95 23.53 -5.37
CA SER A 94 12.72 24.27 -5.09
C SER A 94 11.74 24.31 -6.26
N GLN A 95 12.23 24.25 -7.50
CA GLN A 95 11.39 24.18 -8.71
C GLN A 95 10.44 22.96 -8.76
N TYR A 96 10.75 21.88 -8.04
CA TYR A 96 9.94 20.66 -7.98
C TYR A 96 9.05 20.58 -6.72
N HIS A 97 9.22 21.49 -5.76
CA HIS A 97 8.49 21.44 -4.49
C HIS A 97 6.99 21.51 -4.69
N GLN A 98 6.51 22.33 -5.63
CA GLN A 98 5.09 22.42 -5.95
C GLN A 98 4.54 21.10 -6.50
N GLU A 99 5.28 20.41 -7.36
CA GLU A 99 4.88 19.11 -7.93
C GLU A 99 4.80 18.03 -6.84
N ILE A 100 5.80 18.00 -5.95
CA ILE A 100 5.86 17.09 -4.80
C ILE A 100 4.69 17.35 -3.84
N SER A 101 4.46 18.61 -3.44
CA SER A 101 3.34 18.96 -2.57
C SER A 101 2.00 18.62 -3.22
N LYS A 102 1.85 18.88 -4.53
CA LYS A 102 0.63 18.52 -5.26
C LYS A 102 0.40 17.01 -5.24
N PHE A 103 1.45 16.20 -5.44
CA PHE A 103 1.37 14.74 -5.38
C PHE A 103 0.82 14.25 -4.04
N PHE A 104 1.42 14.63 -2.91
CA PHE A 104 0.98 14.20 -1.58
C PHE A 104 -0.38 14.78 -1.14
N ASN A 105 -0.89 15.78 -1.88
CA ASN A 105 -2.21 16.37 -1.65
C ASN A 105 -3.33 15.77 -2.51
N GLN A 106 -3.04 14.78 -3.37
CA GLN A 106 -4.07 14.13 -4.20
C GLN A 106 -5.10 13.39 -3.34
N GLU A 107 -6.38 13.46 -3.74
CA GLU A 107 -7.50 12.82 -3.02
C GLU A 107 -7.37 11.30 -2.89
N LYS A 108 -6.74 10.64 -3.87
CA LYS A 108 -6.44 9.19 -3.80
C LYS A 108 -5.52 8.81 -2.63
N PHE A 109 -4.88 9.79 -2.00
CA PHE A 109 -4.08 9.63 -0.78
C PHE A 109 -4.75 10.27 0.45
N ALA A 110 -5.99 10.76 0.35
CA ALA A 110 -6.69 11.38 1.48
C ALA A 110 -7.01 10.39 2.61
N GLU A 111 -7.17 9.10 2.30
CA GLU A 111 -7.31 8.02 3.28
C GLU A 111 -6.08 7.91 4.20
N ILE A 112 -4.89 8.23 3.68
CA ILE A 112 -3.63 8.26 4.43
C ILE A 112 -3.67 9.38 5.48
N LYS A 113 -4.24 10.54 5.14
CA LYS A 113 -4.23 11.75 6.00
C LYS A 113 -5.27 11.73 7.12
N LYS A 114 -6.32 10.91 7.01
CA LYS A 114 -7.42 10.86 8.00
C LYS A 114 -7.19 9.89 9.16
N SER A 115 -6.09 9.15 9.17
CA SER A 115 -5.79 8.16 10.20
C SER A 115 -4.61 8.58 11.08
N PRO A 116 -4.82 9.40 12.13
CA PRO A 116 -3.84 9.48 13.21
C PRO A 116 -3.88 8.13 13.94
N GLY A 117 -3.00 7.19 13.54
CA GLY A 117 -2.84 5.92 14.24
C GLY A 117 -3.32 4.69 13.48
N ARG A 118 -2.88 4.49 12.21
CA ARG A 118 -2.91 3.15 11.62
C ARG A 118 -1.75 2.35 12.22
N SER A 119 -1.94 1.91 13.46
CA SER A 119 -1.16 0.81 14.01
C SER A 119 -1.33 -0.36 13.05
N ILE A 120 -0.24 -0.88 12.49
CA ILE A 120 -0.25 -2.28 12.08
C ILE A 120 -0.76 -3.07 13.29
N PRO A 121 -1.64 -4.06 13.15
CA PRO A 121 -1.93 -4.98 14.24
C PRO A 121 -0.61 -5.70 14.58
N GLN A 122 0.14 -5.16 15.53
CA GLN A 122 0.98 -5.98 16.38
C GLN A 122 0.00 -6.69 17.30
N GLU A 123 -0.17 -7.98 17.07
CA GLU A 123 -0.97 -8.88 17.89
C GLU A 123 -0.72 -8.62 19.39
N LYS A 124 -1.64 -7.89 20.01
CA LYS A 124 -2.03 -8.12 21.39
C LYS A 124 -3.55 -8.16 21.38
N PHE A 125 -4.07 -9.39 21.41
CA PHE A 125 -5.50 -9.65 21.59
C PHE A 125 -5.93 -9.11 22.96
N ASP A 126 -6.40 -7.87 23.02
CA ASP A 126 -7.21 -7.39 24.13
C ASP A 126 -8.68 -7.56 23.75
N THR A 127 -9.27 -8.67 24.19
CA THR A 127 -10.67 -9.09 23.98
C THR A 127 -11.71 -8.25 24.74
N ARG A 128 -11.40 -7.01 25.13
CA ARG A 128 -12.29 -6.18 25.96
C ARG A 128 -12.89 -4.96 25.28
N GLY A 129 -12.71 -4.80 23.97
CA GLY A 129 -13.16 -3.61 23.23
C GLY A 129 -14.06 -3.88 22.03
N ALA A 130 -14.81 -4.99 21.97
CA ALA A 130 -15.70 -5.27 20.84
C ALA A 130 -17.08 -4.63 21.06
N VAL A 131 -17.17 -3.31 20.95
CA VAL A 131 -18.46 -2.61 20.83
C VAL A 131 -18.38 -1.65 19.66
N THR A 132 -19.02 -2.07 18.56
CA THR A 132 -19.49 -1.28 17.42
C THR A 132 -18.43 -0.50 16.66
N MET A 133 -17.60 -1.18 15.90
CA MET A 133 -17.06 -0.61 14.66
C MET A 133 -17.25 -1.62 13.54
N ASP A 134 -17.92 -1.20 12.47
CA ASP A 134 -18.01 -1.99 11.24
C ASP A 134 -16.58 -2.12 10.68
N GLU A 135 -15.96 -3.27 10.88
CA GLU A 135 -14.63 -3.56 10.36
C GLU A 135 -14.73 -4.01 8.89
N THR A 136 -14.08 -3.28 8.00
CA THR A 136 -14.02 -3.63 6.58
C THR A 136 -12.78 -4.46 6.29
N PHE A 137 -12.98 -5.70 5.85
CA PHE A 137 -11.91 -6.60 5.44
C PHE A 137 -11.81 -6.67 3.91
N SER A 138 -10.60 -6.49 3.39
CA SER A 138 -10.30 -6.63 1.95
C SER A 138 -9.39 -7.83 1.73
N PHE A 139 -9.82 -8.80 0.93
CA PHE A 139 -9.05 -9.99 0.60
C PHE A 139 -9.18 -10.36 -0.87
N GLN A 140 -8.16 -11.03 -1.40
CA GLN A 140 -8.19 -11.59 -2.75
C GLN A 140 -8.42 -13.08 -2.71
N LEU A 141 -9.41 -13.53 -3.47
CA LEU A 141 -9.67 -14.96 -3.66
C LEU A 141 -8.79 -15.51 -4.77
N GLN A 142 -8.33 -16.74 -4.60
CA GLN A 142 -7.69 -17.47 -5.70
C GLN A 142 -8.65 -17.57 -6.89
N PRO A 143 -8.15 -17.54 -8.15
CA PRO A 143 -9.00 -17.50 -9.34
C PRO A 143 -10.05 -18.61 -9.40
N GLU A 144 -9.71 -19.82 -8.96
CA GLU A 144 -10.65 -20.95 -8.92
C GLU A 144 -11.77 -20.76 -7.89
N ILE A 145 -11.43 -20.28 -6.70
CA ILE A 145 -12.41 -20.00 -5.64
C ILE A 145 -13.31 -18.83 -6.05
N ALA A 146 -12.74 -17.79 -6.66
CA ALA A 146 -13.50 -16.66 -7.18
C ALA A 146 -14.51 -17.09 -8.26
N LYS A 147 -14.14 -18.01 -9.16
CA LYS A 147 -15.08 -18.59 -10.13
C LYS A 147 -16.23 -19.33 -9.45
N LYS A 148 -15.92 -20.18 -8.46
CA LYS A 148 -16.95 -20.93 -7.71
C LYS A 148 -17.90 -19.98 -6.97
N LEU A 149 -17.36 -18.96 -6.29
CA LEU A 149 -18.17 -17.95 -5.61
C LEU A 149 -19.09 -17.20 -6.58
N LYS A 150 -18.60 -16.81 -7.76
CA LYS A 150 -19.42 -16.15 -8.78
C LYS A 150 -20.61 -17.00 -9.22
N VAL A 151 -20.41 -18.31 -9.38
CA VAL A 151 -21.50 -19.25 -9.72
C VAL A 151 -22.52 -19.33 -8.58
N LEU A 152 -22.06 -19.46 -7.34
CA LEU A 152 -22.93 -19.52 -6.16
C LEU A 152 -23.75 -18.24 -5.97
N ALA A 153 -23.11 -17.08 -6.13
CA ALA A 153 -23.76 -15.79 -6.06
C ALA A 153 -24.83 -15.61 -7.16
N LEU A 154 -24.53 -16.05 -8.39
CA LEU A 154 -25.47 -16.03 -9.50
C LEU A 154 -26.71 -16.90 -9.23
N VAL A 155 -26.51 -18.12 -8.72
CA VAL A 155 -27.61 -19.04 -8.36
C VAL A 155 -28.47 -18.48 -7.23
N ALA A 156 -27.86 -17.75 -6.30
CA ALA A 156 -28.54 -17.11 -5.18
C ALA A 156 -29.13 -15.72 -5.50
N GLU A 157 -29.00 -15.24 -6.75
CA GLU A 157 -29.44 -13.92 -7.20
C GLU A 157 -28.94 -12.73 -6.34
N ILE A 158 -27.75 -12.85 -5.74
CA ILE A 158 -27.13 -11.82 -4.91
C ILE A 158 -25.72 -11.51 -5.38
N SER A 159 -25.14 -10.39 -4.92
CA SER A 159 -23.75 -10.08 -5.25
C SER A 159 -22.79 -11.05 -4.55
N PRO A 160 -21.59 -11.30 -5.12
CA PRO A 160 -20.57 -12.09 -4.43
C PRO A 160 -20.19 -11.56 -3.04
N ALA A 161 -20.29 -10.24 -2.83
CA ALA A 161 -20.02 -9.62 -1.53
C ALA A 161 -21.14 -9.97 -0.53
N ASP A 162 -22.40 -9.83 -0.93
CA ASP A 162 -23.55 -10.16 -0.08
C ASP A 162 -23.59 -11.65 0.26
N TRP A 163 -23.22 -12.50 -0.70
CA TRP A 163 -23.09 -13.94 -0.45
C TRP A 163 -22.06 -14.23 0.65
N LEU A 164 -20.91 -13.56 0.61
CA LEU A 164 -19.89 -13.70 1.64
C LEU A 164 -20.36 -13.16 2.99
N VAL A 165 -21.08 -12.04 3.02
CA VAL A 165 -21.67 -11.48 4.25
C VAL A 165 -22.62 -12.48 4.91
N ASN A 166 -23.37 -13.24 4.12
CA ASN A 166 -24.32 -14.23 4.65
C ASN A 166 -23.65 -15.52 5.17
N VAL A 167 -22.49 -15.90 4.62
CA VAL A 167 -21.84 -17.19 4.91
C VAL A 167 -20.67 -17.06 5.90
N LEU A 168 -19.92 -15.96 5.84
CA LEU A 168 -18.74 -15.76 6.67
C LEU A 168 -19.04 -15.82 8.19
N PRO A 169 -20.13 -15.26 8.72
CA PRO A 169 -20.41 -15.33 10.16
C PRO A 169 -20.47 -16.76 10.68
N GLU A 170 -21.20 -17.65 10.00
CA GLU A 170 -21.34 -19.05 10.40
C GLU A 170 -19.97 -19.77 10.36
N VAL A 171 -19.19 -19.54 9.31
CA VAL A 171 -17.86 -20.15 9.16
C VAL A 171 -16.91 -19.67 10.25
N ILE A 172 -16.91 -18.37 10.56
CA ILE A 172 -16.06 -17.77 11.59
C ILE A 172 -16.41 -18.34 12.96
N GLU A 173 -17.69 -18.33 13.34
CA GLU A 173 -18.16 -18.87 14.63
C GLU A 173 -17.78 -20.33 14.79
N LYS A 174 -17.96 -21.15 13.75
CA LYS A 174 -17.60 -22.56 13.77
C LYS A 174 -16.10 -22.77 13.96
N GLN A 175 -15.26 -22.00 13.27
CA GLN A 175 -13.81 -22.10 13.39
C GLN A 175 -13.33 -21.59 14.75
N TYR A 176 -13.93 -20.53 15.27
CA TYR A 176 -13.62 -19.97 16.57
C TYR A 176 -13.97 -20.94 17.71
N ALA A 177 -15.17 -21.54 17.67
CA ALA A 177 -15.59 -22.56 18.62
C ALA A 177 -14.67 -23.80 18.59
N ALA A 178 -14.28 -24.26 17.39
CA ALA A 178 -13.36 -25.37 17.23
C ALA A 178 -11.95 -25.05 17.77
N TRP A 179 -11.52 -23.80 17.67
CA TRP A 179 -10.26 -23.34 18.25
C TRP A 179 -10.34 -23.31 19.79
N LEU A 180 -11.42 -22.77 20.37
CA LEU A 180 -11.63 -22.76 21.82
C LEU A 180 -11.62 -24.17 22.43
N ALA A 181 -12.28 -25.12 21.78
CA ALA A 181 -12.32 -26.51 22.24
C ALA A 181 -10.94 -27.19 22.29
N LYS A 182 -9.97 -26.73 21.50
CA LYS A 182 -8.59 -27.24 21.50
C LYS A 182 -7.68 -26.60 22.56
N GLN A 183 -8.13 -25.52 23.17
CA GLN A 183 -7.41 -24.81 24.24
C GLN A 183 -7.81 -25.30 25.64
N THR A 184 -8.75 -26.25 25.72
CA THR A 184 -9.26 -26.86 26.97
C THR A 184 -8.75 -28.29 27.07
#